data_AF-A0A1A7W8H8-F1
#
_entry.id   AF-A0A1A7W8H8-F1
#
_cell.length_a   1.000
_cell.length_b   1.000
_cell.length_c   1.000
_cell.angle_alpha   90.00
_cell.angle_beta   90.00
_cell.angle_gamma   90.00
#
_symmetry.space_group_name_H-M   'P 1'
#
loop_
_entity.id
_entity.type
_entity.pdbx_description
1 polymer ?
#
loop_
_entity_poly.entity_id
_entity_poly.type
_entity_poly.pdbx_seq_one_letter_code
_entity_poly.pdbx_strand_id
1 'polypeptide(L)'
;VMEYAIDLKQFWKRGYGYDINRKSSCILFHDVFSRLDKAVKEKQSGQQVSEAVTVQVGHAETLLPLLTLLGFFKDTDPLTSANYATQTQRSFRTSQMLPYAANFLMVLYDCGGGDFRLQPLLNENPVTFPGLINQQASMPLYQDVKQHYSDLLNGCDFETECQLFKGPSDV
;
A
#
# COMPACT_ATOMS: atom_id res chain seq x y z
N VAL A 1 -12.98 22.84 -6.43
CA VAL A 1 -11.87 23.19 -7.36
C VAL A 1 -10.50 23.04 -6.71
N MET A 2 -10.19 23.70 -5.58
CA MET A 2 -8.85 23.66 -4.97
C MET A 2 -8.38 22.23 -4.61
N GLU A 3 -9.25 21.42 -4.00
CA GLU A 3 -8.95 20.01 -3.68
C GLU A 3 -8.55 19.20 -4.93
N TYR A 4 -9.31 19.33 -6.02
CA TYR A 4 -9.05 18.60 -7.25
C TYR A 4 -7.71 18.96 -7.88
N ALA A 5 -7.28 20.22 -7.77
CA ALA A 5 -5.95 20.62 -8.24
C ALA A 5 -4.82 19.95 -7.43
N ILE A 6 -5.02 19.76 -6.12
CA ILE A 6 -4.08 19.02 -5.26
C ILE A 6 -4.10 17.54 -5.62
N ASP A 7 -5.29 16.96 -5.81
CA ASP A 7 -5.42 15.56 -6.23
C ASP A 7 -4.71 15.30 -7.56
N LEU A 8 -4.86 16.18 -8.55
CA LEU A 8 -4.13 16.08 -9.82
C LEU A 8 -2.62 16.09 -9.61
N LYS A 9 -2.11 17.03 -8.81
CA LYS A 9 -0.67 17.11 -8.50
C LYS A 9 -0.18 15.78 -7.90
N GLN A 10 -0.90 15.24 -6.92
CA GLN A 10 -0.48 14.03 -6.21
C GLN A 10 -0.66 12.78 -7.07
N PHE A 11 -1.76 12.67 -7.82
CA PHE A 11 -2.02 11.58 -8.76
C PHE A 11 -0.88 11.45 -9.77
N TRP A 12 -0.50 12.56 -10.42
CA TRP A 12 0.50 12.52 -11.49
C TRP A 12 1.95 12.46 -11.01
N LYS A 13 2.26 13.02 -9.83
CA LYS A 13 3.63 13.05 -9.31
C LYS A 13 3.99 11.90 -8.35
N ARG A 14 3.00 11.30 -7.69
CA ARG A 14 3.22 10.38 -6.56
C ARG A 14 2.31 9.15 -6.55
N GLY A 15 1.20 9.18 -7.29
CA GLY A 15 0.24 8.07 -7.39
C GLY A 15 0.20 7.45 -8.78
N TYR A 16 -1.01 7.21 -9.28
CA TYR A 16 -1.29 6.42 -10.49
C TYR A 16 -0.87 7.03 -11.83
N GLY A 17 -0.38 8.26 -11.87
CA GLY A 17 0.00 8.89 -13.14
C GLY A 17 1.10 8.15 -13.90
N TYR A 18 2.08 7.58 -13.19
CA TYR A 18 3.14 6.77 -13.76
C TYR A 18 3.47 5.61 -12.84
N ASP A 19 3.82 4.46 -13.42
CA ASP A 19 4.09 3.23 -12.66
C ASP A 19 5.25 3.37 -11.66
N ILE A 20 6.31 4.07 -12.05
CA ILE A 20 7.49 4.33 -11.21
C ILE A 20 7.14 5.08 -9.91
N ASN A 21 6.11 5.92 -9.92
CA ASN A 21 5.75 6.75 -8.77
C ASN A 21 5.45 5.89 -7.55
N ARG A 22 4.61 4.86 -7.72
CA ARG A 22 4.22 3.93 -6.64
C ARG A 22 5.33 2.95 -6.27
N LYS A 23 6.19 2.58 -7.24
CA LYS A 23 7.36 1.71 -6.99
C LYS A 23 8.43 2.36 -6.13
N SER A 24 8.40 3.69 -5.94
CA SER A 24 9.23 4.34 -4.91
C SER A 24 9.02 3.78 -3.49
N SER A 25 7.88 3.11 -3.23
CA SER A 25 7.59 2.44 -1.96
C SER A 25 7.94 0.95 -1.92
N CYS A 26 8.63 0.37 -2.92
CA CYS A 26 8.99 -1.05 -2.92
C CYS A 26 9.71 -1.47 -1.61
N ILE A 27 10.68 -0.67 -1.14
CA ILE A 27 11.44 -0.99 0.09
C ILE A 27 10.50 -1.10 1.30
N LEU A 28 9.60 -0.12 1.46
CA LEU A 28 8.64 -0.11 2.57
C LEU A 28 7.65 -1.27 2.46
N PHE A 29 7.17 -1.57 1.25
CA PHE A 29 6.31 -2.71 0.99
C PHE A 29 6.97 -4.03 1.40
N HIS A 30 8.23 -4.26 1.00
CA HIS A 30 8.99 -5.45 1.37
C HIS A 30 9.27 -5.54 2.87
N ASP A 31 9.63 -4.44 3.53
CA ASP A 31 9.85 -4.41 4.98
C ASP A 31 8.58 -4.81 5.74
N VAL A 32 7.41 -4.27 5.36
CA VAL A 32 6.12 -4.61 5.99
C VAL A 32 5.84 -6.11 5.89
N PHE A 33 5.90 -6.70 4.69
CA PHE A 33 5.60 -8.11 4.50
C PHE A 33 6.67 -9.04 5.11
N SER A 34 7.93 -8.64 5.14
CA SER A 34 9.00 -9.38 5.83
C SER A 34 8.74 -9.48 7.33
N ARG A 35 8.31 -8.37 7.97
CA ARG A 35 7.94 -8.34 9.38
C ARG A 35 6.71 -9.19 9.69
N LEU A 36 5.67 -9.09 8.85
CA LEU A 36 4.47 -9.91 8.96
C LEU A 36 4.81 -11.41 8.83
N ASP A 37 5.63 -11.79 7.86
CA ASP A 37 6.10 -13.16 7.67
C ASP A 37 6.89 -13.69 8.86
N LYS A 38 7.75 -12.86 9.45
CA LYS A 38 8.50 -13.20 10.66
C LYS A 38 7.54 -13.48 11.83
N ALA A 39 6.55 -12.61 12.06
CA ALA A 39 5.57 -12.78 13.12
C ALA A 39 4.73 -14.06 12.94
N VAL A 40 4.30 -14.38 11.71
CA VAL A 40 3.60 -15.63 11.39
C VAL A 40 4.47 -16.85 11.69
N LYS A 41 5.73 -16.85 11.25
CA LYS A 41 6.66 -17.97 11.49
C LYS A 41 6.93 -18.20 12.98
N GLU A 42 7.11 -17.13 13.75
CA GLU A 42 7.30 -17.20 15.20
C GLU A 42 6.07 -17.82 15.87
N LYS A 43 4.87 -17.36 15.53
CA LYS A 43 3.61 -17.91 16.05
C LYS A 43 3.40 -19.38 15.70
N GLN A 44 3.62 -19.75 14.43
CA GLN A 44 3.50 -21.15 13.97
C GLN A 44 4.51 -22.08 14.67
N SER A 45 5.68 -21.55 15.04
CA SER A 45 6.71 -22.29 15.77
C SER A 45 6.48 -22.34 17.29
N GLY A 46 5.37 -21.78 17.78
CA GLY A 46 5.08 -21.68 19.22
C GLY A 46 5.97 -20.68 19.97
N GLN A 47 6.68 -19.82 19.25
CA GLN A 47 7.54 -18.79 19.84
C GLN A 47 6.75 -17.53 20.18
N GLN A 48 7.28 -16.74 21.12
CA GLN A 48 6.78 -15.40 21.37
C GLN A 48 7.15 -14.49 20.19
N VAL A 49 6.21 -13.63 19.78
CA VAL A 49 6.47 -12.65 18.72
C VAL A 49 7.50 -11.64 19.20
N SER A 50 8.61 -11.51 18.48
CA SER A 50 9.74 -10.66 18.86
C SER A 50 9.45 -9.17 18.63
N GLU A 51 8.72 -8.84 17.58
CA GLU A 51 8.33 -7.47 17.20
C GLU A 51 6.81 -7.38 17.05
N ALA A 52 6.10 -7.22 18.17
CA ALA A 52 4.64 -7.16 18.18
C ALA A 52 4.07 -5.90 17.50
N VAL A 53 4.82 -4.79 17.53
CA VAL A 53 4.42 -3.51 16.95
C VAL A 53 5.63 -2.85 16.28
N THR A 54 5.44 -2.35 15.06
CA THR A 54 6.40 -1.48 14.37
C THR A 54 5.69 -0.18 14.02
N VAL A 55 6.26 0.96 14.41
CA VAL A 55 5.70 2.29 14.11
C VAL A 55 6.69 3.03 13.24
N GLN A 56 6.23 3.48 12.07
CA GLN A 56 7.02 4.30 11.15
C GLN A 56 6.33 5.64 10.97
N VAL A 57 7.11 6.72 11.01
CA VAL A 57 6.62 8.09 10.83
C VAL A 57 7.23 8.64 9.55
N GLY A 58 6.39 9.21 8.70
CA GLY A 58 6.79 9.75 7.42
C GLY A 58 5.92 10.93 7.00
N HIS A 59 5.82 11.13 5.69
CA HIS A 59 5.04 12.21 5.10
C HIS A 59 3.87 11.65 4.29
N ALA A 60 2.91 12.51 3.93
CA ALA A 60 1.85 12.13 3.00
C ALA A 60 2.44 11.62 1.68
N GLU A 61 3.54 12.21 1.22
CA GLU A 61 4.27 11.83 0.02
C GLU A 61 5.01 10.48 0.11
N THR A 62 5.17 9.89 1.31
CA THR A 62 5.71 8.52 1.48
C THR A 62 4.61 7.49 1.69
N LEU A 63 3.45 7.89 2.26
CA LEU A 63 2.30 7.01 2.43
C LEU A 63 1.50 6.84 1.13
N LEU A 64 1.35 7.91 0.34
CA LEU A 64 0.61 7.85 -0.93
C LEU A 64 1.15 6.79 -1.91
N PRO A 65 2.46 6.70 -2.17
CA PRO A 65 2.98 5.73 -3.11
C PRO A 65 2.76 4.29 -2.59
N LEU A 66 2.85 4.04 -1.27
CA LEU A 66 2.50 2.74 -0.69
C LEU A 66 1.03 2.38 -0.89
N LEU A 67 0.09 3.30 -0.59
CA LEU A 67 -1.35 3.06 -0.78
C LEU A 67 -1.67 2.76 -2.25
N THR A 68 -1.06 3.51 -3.17
CA THR A 68 -1.28 3.28 -4.61
C THR A 68 -0.55 2.06 -5.16
N LEU A 69 0.57 1.66 -4.56
CA LEU A 69 1.27 0.40 -4.86
C LEU A 69 0.41 -0.80 -4.48
N LEU A 70 -0.26 -0.72 -3.32
CA LEU A 70 -1.28 -1.67 -2.86
C LEU A 70 -2.61 -1.56 -3.62
N GLY A 71 -2.71 -0.69 -4.63
CA GLY A 71 -3.89 -0.58 -5.48
C GLY A 71 -5.08 0.18 -4.89
N PHE A 72 -4.96 0.78 -3.70
CA PHE A 72 -6.06 1.49 -3.05
C PHE A 72 -6.45 2.77 -3.80
N PHE A 73 -7.75 3.07 -3.84
CA PHE A 73 -8.32 4.30 -4.42
C PHE A 73 -8.02 4.49 -5.91
N LYS A 74 -7.87 3.39 -6.67
CA LYS A 74 -7.73 3.45 -8.12
C LYS A 74 -9.07 3.70 -8.78
N ASP A 75 -9.21 4.87 -9.40
CA ASP A 75 -10.36 5.20 -10.24
C ASP A 75 -10.34 4.45 -11.57
N THR A 76 -11.53 4.25 -12.16
CA THR A 76 -11.69 3.67 -13.50
C THR A 76 -11.07 4.57 -14.57
N ASP A 77 -11.39 5.86 -14.52
CA ASP A 77 -10.83 6.87 -15.40
C ASP A 77 -9.73 7.65 -14.68
N PRO A 78 -8.57 7.90 -15.32
CA PRO A 78 -7.51 8.69 -14.73
C PRO A 78 -7.96 10.14 -14.48
N LEU A 79 -7.45 10.75 -13.41
CA LEU A 79 -7.71 12.16 -13.11
C LEU A 79 -6.95 13.04 -14.12
N THR A 80 -7.66 13.96 -14.78
CA THR A 80 -7.07 14.89 -15.75
C THR A 80 -7.57 16.31 -15.48
N SER A 81 -6.87 17.33 -15.97
CA SER A 81 -7.34 18.72 -15.83
C SER A 81 -8.70 18.97 -16.50
N ALA A 82 -9.10 18.13 -17.46
CA ALA A 82 -10.31 18.30 -18.25
C ALA A 82 -11.55 17.59 -17.66
N ASN A 83 -11.40 16.59 -16.79
CA ASN A 83 -12.52 15.77 -16.31
C ASN A 83 -12.98 16.10 -14.86
N TYR A 84 -12.69 17.30 -14.36
CA TYR A 84 -13.14 17.75 -13.03
C TYR A 84 -14.65 17.59 -12.83
N ALA A 85 -15.45 17.98 -13.83
CA ALA A 85 -16.91 17.97 -13.73
C ALA A 85 -17.50 16.54 -13.64
N THR A 86 -16.84 15.55 -14.24
CA THR A 86 -17.28 14.14 -14.20
C THR A 86 -16.65 13.36 -13.06
N GLN A 87 -15.55 13.86 -12.44
CA GLN A 87 -14.82 13.23 -11.33
C GLN A 87 -15.31 13.67 -9.92
N THR A 88 -16.61 13.90 -9.78
CA THR A 88 -17.22 14.33 -8.50
C THR A 88 -17.23 13.21 -7.44
N GLN A 89 -17.25 11.94 -7.87
CA GLN A 89 -17.25 10.75 -7.01
C GLN A 89 -15.95 9.93 -7.11
N ARG A 90 -14.85 10.59 -7.49
CA ARG A 90 -13.53 9.95 -7.53
C ARG A 90 -13.16 9.34 -6.18
N SER A 91 -12.52 8.18 -6.24
CA SER A 91 -11.91 7.48 -5.11
C SER A 91 -10.59 8.12 -4.72
N PHE A 92 -9.79 8.58 -5.69
CA PHE A 92 -8.53 9.26 -5.45
C PHE A 92 -8.77 10.69 -4.94
N ARG A 93 -8.97 10.83 -3.63
CA ARG A 93 -9.26 12.09 -2.95
C ARG A 93 -8.32 12.27 -1.77
N THR A 94 -7.27 13.05 -1.97
CA THR A 94 -6.15 13.18 -1.02
C THR A 94 -6.58 13.75 0.33
N SER A 95 -7.62 14.58 0.38
CA SER A 95 -8.18 15.11 1.63
C SER A 95 -8.74 14.03 2.56
N GLN A 96 -9.21 12.90 2.00
CA GLN A 96 -9.77 11.77 2.74
C GLN A 96 -8.72 10.68 2.96
N MET A 97 -7.88 10.44 1.96
CA MET A 97 -6.82 9.44 2.03
C MET A 97 -5.71 9.86 2.98
N LEU A 98 -5.31 11.14 2.92
CA LEU A 98 -4.09 11.68 3.53
C LEU A 98 -4.35 13.03 4.21
N PRO A 99 -5.26 13.10 5.20
CA PRO A 99 -5.37 14.29 6.04
C PRO A 99 -4.09 14.54 6.84
N TYR A 100 -4.02 15.67 7.54
CA TYR A 100 -2.96 15.87 8.53
C TYR A 100 -3.00 14.75 9.58
N ALA A 101 -1.82 14.20 9.90
CA ALA A 101 -1.67 13.03 10.76
C ALA A 101 -2.36 11.75 10.24
N ALA A 102 -2.49 11.61 8.91
CA ALA A 102 -2.94 10.37 8.30
C ALA A 102 -2.11 9.17 8.77
N ASN A 103 -2.78 8.05 8.98
CA ASN A 103 -2.18 6.81 9.45
C ASN A 103 -2.70 5.63 8.63
N PHE A 104 -1.84 4.64 8.44
CA PHE A 104 -2.19 3.39 7.79
C PHE A 104 -1.63 2.24 8.61
N LEU A 105 -2.51 1.34 9.04
CA LEU A 105 -2.18 0.22 9.92
C LEU A 105 -2.48 -1.08 9.18
N MET A 106 -1.58 -2.06 9.33
CA MET A 106 -1.84 -3.44 8.95
C MET A 106 -1.81 -4.30 10.22
N VAL A 107 -2.95 -4.85 10.60
CA VAL A 107 -3.10 -5.66 11.82
C VAL A 107 -3.18 -7.13 11.44
N LEU A 108 -2.20 -7.91 11.91
CA LEU A 108 -2.16 -9.36 11.75
C LEU A 108 -2.87 -10.04 12.92
N TYR A 109 -3.94 -10.75 12.62
CA TYR A 109 -4.69 -11.55 13.58
C TYR A 109 -4.30 -13.02 13.49
N ASP A 110 -4.18 -13.67 14.65
CA ASP A 110 -4.12 -15.13 14.78
C ASP A 110 -5.50 -15.60 15.25
N CYS A 111 -6.25 -16.21 14.33
CA CYS A 111 -7.58 -16.76 14.59
C CYS A 111 -7.54 -18.21 15.10
N GLY A 112 -6.34 -18.74 15.38
CA GLY A 112 -6.13 -20.12 15.82
C GLY A 112 -6.07 -21.11 14.65
N GLY A 113 -5.54 -22.30 14.91
CA GLY A 113 -5.46 -23.37 13.91
C GLY A 113 -4.60 -23.03 12.67
N GLY A 114 -3.73 -22.02 12.76
CA GLY A 114 -2.94 -21.52 11.63
C GLY A 114 -3.70 -20.55 10.71
N ASP A 115 -4.91 -20.12 11.08
CA ASP A 115 -5.66 -19.07 10.37
C ASP A 115 -5.11 -17.69 10.74
N PHE A 116 -4.26 -17.14 9.87
CA PHE A 116 -3.77 -15.76 9.98
C PHE A 116 -4.53 -14.85 9.02
N ARG A 117 -5.00 -13.70 9.54
CA ARG A 117 -5.77 -12.72 8.77
C ARG A 117 -5.16 -11.34 8.86
N LEU A 118 -5.27 -10.56 7.80
CA LEU A 118 -4.69 -9.22 7.73
C LEU A 118 -5.78 -8.17 7.52
N GLN A 119 -5.93 -7.26 8.47
CA GLN A 119 -6.84 -6.11 8.38
C GLN A 119 -6.04 -4.84 8.09
N PRO A 120 -6.25 -4.19 6.94
CA PRO A 120 -5.75 -2.83 6.73
C PRO A 120 -6.76 -1.83 7.30
N LEU A 121 -6.24 -0.79 7.98
CA LEU A 121 -7.01 0.37 8.42
C LEU A 121 -6.33 1.63 7.88
N LEU A 122 -7.12 2.54 7.33
CA LEU A 122 -6.66 3.87 6.93
C LEU A 122 -7.43 4.91 7.74
N ASN A 123 -6.70 5.79 8.43
CA ASN A 123 -7.28 6.79 9.33
C ASN A 123 -8.29 6.14 10.28
N GLU A 124 -7.84 5.07 10.96
CA GLU A 124 -8.62 4.27 11.92
C GLU A 124 -9.86 3.55 11.35
N ASN A 125 -10.11 3.63 10.05
CA ASN A 125 -11.25 2.97 9.41
C ASN A 125 -10.80 1.72 8.65
N PRO A 126 -11.46 0.56 8.85
CA PRO A 126 -11.21 -0.64 8.07
C PRO A 126 -11.38 -0.36 6.58
N VAL A 127 -10.41 -0.80 5.78
CA VAL A 127 -10.49 -0.75 4.32
C VAL A 127 -10.37 -2.16 3.75
N THR A 128 -10.87 -2.38 2.54
CA THR A 128 -10.78 -3.69 1.87
C THR A 128 -9.62 -3.67 0.90
N PHE A 129 -8.76 -4.70 0.95
CA PHE A 129 -7.73 -4.86 -0.07
C PHE A 129 -8.36 -4.93 -1.47
N PRO A 130 -7.95 -4.05 -2.40
CA PRO A 130 -8.43 -4.08 -3.78
C PRO A 130 -8.19 -5.46 -4.39
N GLY A 131 -9.16 -5.97 -5.16
CA GLY A 131 -9.05 -7.29 -5.78
C GLY A 131 -9.35 -8.49 -4.86
N LEU A 132 -9.51 -8.29 -3.55
CA LEU A 132 -9.88 -9.34 -2.57
C LEU A 132 -11.32 -9.21 -2.03
N ILE A 133 -12.17 -8.47 -2.76
CA ILE A 133 -13.53 -8.08 -2.34
C ILE A 133 -14.49 -9.27 -2.24
N ASN A 134 -14.22 -10.35 -2.98
CA ASN A 134 -15.13 -11.50 -3.10
C ASN A 134 -15.27 -12.33 -1.81
N GLN A 135 -14.47 -12.06 -0.76
CA GLN A 135 -14.49 -12.84 0.48
C GLN A 135 -15.47 -12.31 1.54
N GLN A 136 -16.23 -11.22 1.28
CA GLN A 136 -17.12 -10.53 2.24
C GLN A 136 -16.49 -10.12 3.59
N ALA A 137 -15.22 -10.45 3.83
CA ALA A 137 -14.51 -10.16 5.06
C ALA A 137 -13.58 -8.96 4.84
N SER A 138 -13.67 -7.97 5.72
CA SER A 138 -12.67 -6.89 5.82
C SER A 138 -11.27 -7.43 6.17
N MET A 139 -11.20 -8.70 6.59
CA MET A 139 -10.00 -9.43 7.01
C MET A 139 -9.78 -10.70 6.17
N PRO A 140 -9.21 -10.59 4.95
CA PRO A 140 -8.84 -11.75 4.16
C PRO A 140 -7.74 -12.58 4.83
N LEU A 141 -7.58 -13.82 4.38
CA LEU A 141 -6.44 -14.66 4.80
C LEU A 141 -5.13 -13.98 4.39
N TYR A 142 -4.16 -13.98 5.30
CA TYR A 142 -2.85 -13.39 5.04
C TYR A 142 -2.17 -14.02 3.81
N GLN A 143 -2.36 -15.33 3.63
CA GLN A 143 -1.85 -16.05 2.46
C GLN A 143 -2.48 -15.56 1.14
N ASP A 144 -3.78 -15.25 1.13
CA ASP A 144 -4.46 -14.72 -0.05
C ASP A 144 -3.95 -13.31 -0.40
N VAL A 145 -3.65 -12.50 0.62
CA VAL A 145 -3.01 -11.19 0.43
C VAL A 145 -1.62 -11.34 -0.19
N LYS A 146 -0.80 -12.29 0.30
CA LYS A 146 0.51 -12.57 -0.29
C LYS A 146 0.41 -13.06 -1.72
N GLN A 147 -0.54 -13.94 -2.01
CA GLN A 147 -0.77 -14.43 -3.36
C GLN A 147 -1.22 -13.31 -4.30
N HIS A 148 -2.07 -12.40 -3.83
CA HIS A 148 -2.53 -11.25 -4.59
C HIS A 148 -1.39 -10.29 -4.97
N TYR A 149 -0.44 -10.08 -4.06
CA TYR A 149 0.73 -9.22 -4.31
C TYR A 149 2.01 -10.00 -4.67
N SER A 150 1.90 -11.24 -5.16
CA SER A 150 3.07 -12.10 -5.43
C SER A 150 4.07 -11.47 -6.38
N ASP A 151 3.60 -10.74 -7.38
CA ASP A 151 4.47 -10.11 -8.39
C ASP A 151 5.27 -8.94 -7.78
N LEU A 152 4.70 -8.24 -6.79
CA LEU A 152 5.40 -7.21 -6.04
C LEU A 152 6.34 -7.81 -5.00
N LEU A 153 5.95 -8.91 -4.34
CA LEU A 153 6.77 -9.59 -3.32
C LEU A 153 7.99 -10.31 -3.92
N ASN A 154 7.83 -10.89 -5.11
CA ASN A 154 8.93 -11.53 -5.84
C ASN A 154 9.67 -10.56 -6.78
N GLY A 155 9.20 -9.31 -6.88
CA GLY A 155 9.71 -8.28 -7.76
C GLY A 155 9.82 -6.93 -7.03
N CYS A 156 9.64 -5.83 -7.76
CA CYS A 156 9.70 -4.46 -7.19
C CYS A 156 11.06 -4.18 -6.51
N ASP A 157 12.12 -4.07 -7.29
CA ASP A 157 13.45 -3.72 -6.78
C ASP A 157 13.71 -2.22 -6.92
N PHE A 158 13.86 -1.51 -5.79
CA PHE A 158 13.99 -0.06 -5.80
C PHE A 158 15.25 0.42 -6.53
N GLU A 159 16.36 -0.31 -6.42
CA GLU A 159 17.62 0.09 -7.07
C GLU A 159 17.52 -0.02 -8.59
N THR A 160 16.90 -1.09 -9.08
CA THR A 160 16.64 -1.35 -10.50
C THR A 160 15.66 -0.33 -11.07
N GLU A 161 14.56 -0.06 -10.36
CA GLU A 161 13.52 0.88 -10.81
C GLU A 161 14.02 2.33 -10.83
N CYS A 162 14.86 2.72 -9.86
CA CYS A 162 15.41 4.07 -9.77
C CYS A 162 16.78 4.25 -10.45
N GLN A 163 17.40 3.17 -10.94
CA GLN A 163 18.70 3.17 -11.60
C GLN A 163 19.78 3.92 -10.80
N LEU A 164 19.78 3.75 -9.47
CA LEU A 164 20.63 4.54 -8.56
C LEU A 164 22.12 4.29 -8.77
N PHE A 165 22.47 3.06 -9.16
CA PHE A 165 23.82 2.67 -9.50
C PHE A 165 23.86 2.28 -10.97
N LYS A 166 24.67 2.97 -11.77
CA LYS A 166 24.98 2.53 -13.13
C LYS A 166 25.87 1.29 -13.06
N GLY A 167 25.59 0.31 -13.91
CA GLY A 167 26.47 -0.84 -14.06
C GLY A 167 27.86 -0.44 -14.56
N PRO A 168 28.88 -1.29 -14.38
CA PRO A 168 30.23 -1.01 -14.87
C PRO A 168 30.33 -0.77 -16.38
N SER A 169 29.29 -1.12 -17.14
CA SER A 169 29.18 -0.95 -18.60
C SER A 169 28.66 0.41 -19.06
N ASP A 170 28.18 1.26 -18.14
CA ASP A 170 27.51 2.54 -18.46
C ASP A 170 28.31 3.77 -17.98
N VAL A 171 29.62 3.60 -17.73
CA VAL A 171 30.60 4.65 -17.40
C VAL A 171 31.70 4.69 -18.46
#